data_AF-A0A976LCJ7-F1
#
_entry.id   AF-A0A976LCJ7-F1
#
_cell.length_a   1.000
_cell.length_b   1.000
_cell.length_c   1.000
_cell.angle_alpha   90.00
_cell.angle_beta   90.00
_cell.angle_gamma   90.00
#
_symmetry.space_group_name_H-M   'P 1'
#
loop_
_entity.id
_entity.type
_entity.pdbx_description
1 polymer ?
#
loop_
_entity_poly.entity_id
_entity_poly.type
_entity_poly.pdbx_seq_one_letter_code
_entity_poly.pdbx_strand_id
1 'polypeptide(L)'
;MSGFLRSGDEKIAITLSSQEAHVLINLAEQIIELLGEEDGGSHLSDSHTVDDLMRMVGISTNDAPPIDPVLLRLLPSAYKDAEQSAEFRRYTEHGLREKKRANAMTIREALMPQDEDWDNDSPLDVAHITTVIEVGDEISWLAGMNDIRLALAVRLEIGVEKDAKPAHEKYELMVESDPMKAVYAVYAWIGWLQESLLKLL
;
A
#
# COMPACT_ATOMS: atom_id res chain seq x y z
N MET A 1 22.21 -1.01 -5.30
CA MET A 1 20.77 -0.99 -5.03
C MET A 1 20.16 0.14 -5.82
N SER A 2 19.25 -0.22 -6.71
CA SER A 2 18.24 0.60 -7.35
C SER A 2 17.59 1.55 -6.34
N GLY A 3 17.58 2.87 -6.55
CA GLY A 3 17.02 3.82 -5.57
C GLY A 3 16.65 5.15 -6.21
N PHE A 4 16.00 6.02 -5.43
CA PHE A 4 15.64 7.34 -5.94
C PHE A 4 16.89 8.21 -6.13
N LEU A 5 16.92 8.95 -7.23
CA LEU A 5 18.00 9.85 -7.63
C LEU A 5 17.41 11.15 -8.17
N ARG A 6 18.13 12.26 -8.01
CA ARG A 6 17.79 13.48 -8.76
C ARG A 6 18.24 13.31 -10.21
N SER A 7 17.29 13.42 -11.13
CA SER A 7 17.51 13.55 -12.56
C SER A 7 17.65 15.04 -12.93
N GLY A 8 18.20 15.34 -14.12
CA GLY A 8 18.29 16.71 -14.61
C GLY A 8 16.94 17.43 -14.59
N ASP A 9 16.93 18.74 -14.31
CA ASP A 9 15.75 19.59 -14.03
C ASP A 9 15.07 19.40 -12.66
N GLU A 10 15.84 19.04 -11.61
CA GLU A 10 15.34 18.84 -10.23
C GLU A 10 14.30 17.72 -10.04
N LYS A 11 14.01 16.95 -11.09
CA LYS A 11 13.05 15.85 -11.02
C LYS A 11 13.63 14.66 -10.25
N ILE A 12 12.78 13.94 -9.54
CA ILE A 12 13.17 12.69 -8.88
C ILE A 12 12.89 11.54 -9.85
N ALA A 13 13.84 10.63 -10.01
CA ALA A 13 13.68 9.42 -10.79
C ALA A 13 14.04 8.19 -9.96
N ILE A 14 13.47 7.04 -10.32
CA ILE A 14 13.85 5.75 -9.76
C ILE A 14 14.16 4.80 -10.91
N THR A 15 15.27 4.07 -10.75
CA THR A 15 15.59 2.93 -11.60
C THR A 15 15.46 1.67 -10.76
N LEU A 16 14.63 0.73 -11.19
CA LEU A 16 14.39 -0.58 -10.57
C LEU A 16 14.78 -1.70 -11.54
N SER A 17 15.17 -2.86 -11.02
CA SER A 17 15.16 -4.08 -11.83
C SER A 17 13.72 -4.48 -12.16
N SER A 18 13.56 -5.34 -13.16
CA SER A 18 12.24 -5.89 -13.51
C SER A 18 11.60 -6.67 -12.37
N GLN A 19 12.39 -7.43 -11.59
CA GLN A 19 11.85 -8.14 -10.43
C GLN A 19 11.40 -7.17 -9.33
N GLU A 20 12.18 -6.12 -9.08
CA GLU A 20 11.84 -5.08 -8.09
C GLU A 20 10.55 -4.34 -8.48
N ALA A 21 10.44 -3.91 -9.74
CA ALA A 21 9.25 -3.23 -10.23
C ALA A 21 8.00 -4.12 -10.14
N HIS A 22 8.11 -5.38 -10.56
CA HIS A 22 7.00 -6.34 -10.51
C HIS A 22 6.53 -6.62 -9.07
N VAL A 23 7.46 -6.75 -8.12
CA VAL A 23 7.10 -6.87 -6.70
C VAL A 23 6.32 -5.64 -6.22
N LEU A 24 6.78 -4.43 -6.58
CA LEU A 24 6.12 -3.20 -6.15
C LEU A 24 4.74 -3.00 -6.80
N ILE A 25 4.59 -3.36 -8.09
CA ILE A 25 3.30 -3.38 -8.80
C ILE A 25 2.33 -4.34 -8.11
N ASN A 26 2.73 -5.58 -7.87
CA ASN A 26 1.88 -6.58 -7.23
C ASN A 26 1.45 -6.17 -5.82
N LEU A 27 2.35 -5.56 -5.05
CA LEU A 27 2.01 -5.06 -3.72
C LEU A 27 1.06 -3.86 -3.78
N ALA A 28 1.25 -2.96 -4.75
CA ALA A 28 0.33 -1.85 -4.96
C ALA A 28 -1.06 -2.35 -5.36
N GLU A 29 -1.15 -3.35 -6.25
CA GLU A 29 -2.41 -3.98 -6.63
C GLU A 29 -3.12 -4.64 -5.44
N GLN A 30 -2.40 -5.42 -4.62
CA GLN A 30 -2.97 -6.01 -3.40
C GLN A 30 -3.54 -4.94 -2.47
N ILE A 31 -2.89 -3.76 -2.35
CA ILE A 31 -3.44 -2.65 -1.57
C ILE A 31 -4.69 -2.04 -2.23
N ILE A 32 -4.70 -1.88 -3.55
CA ILE A 32 -5.85 -1.36 -4.31
C ILE A 32 -7.05 -2.30 -4.17
N GLU A 33 -6.85 -3.60 -4.31
CA GLU A 33 -7.87 -4.64 -4.14
C GLU A 33 -8.38 -4.67 -2.71
N LEU A 34 -7.47 -4.78 -1.73
CA LEU A 34 -7.84 -4.84 -0.30
C LEU A 34 -8.66 -3.61 0.13
N LEU A 35 -8.31 -2.42 -0.34
CA LEU A 35 -9.06 -1.19 -0.02
C LEU A 35 -10.36 -1.07 -0.80
N GLY A 36 -10.48 -1.77 -1.92
CA GLY A 36 -11.69 -1.85 -2.74
C GLY A 36 -12.68 -2.91 -2.29
N GLU A 37 -12.23 -3.93 -1.57
CA GLU A 37 -13.08 -4.86 -0.86
C GLU A 37 -13.79 -4.13 0.30
N GLU A 38 -15.11 -4.01 0.18
CA GLU A 38 -15.95 -3.69 1.33
C GLU A 38 -15.97 -4.94 2.21
N ASP A 39 -15.40 -4.84 3.42
CA ASP A 39 -15.31 -5.92 4.40
C ASP A 39 -16.59 -6.78 4.40
N GLY A 40 -16.42 -8.10 4.25
CA GLY A 40 -17.47 -9.12 4.22
C GLY A 40 -18.26 -9.24 5.52
N GLY A 41 -19.05 -8.22 5.83
CA GLY A 41 -19.86 -8.07 7.04
C GLY A 41 -21.28 -7.56 6.81
N SER A 42 -21.61 -7.00 5.63
CA SER A 42 -22.99 -6.59 5.31
C SER A 42 -23.47 -7.14 3.96
N HIS A 43 -23.40 -8.47 3.78
CA HIS A 43 -24.09 -9.16 2.68
C HIS A 43 -25.62 -9.23 2.88
N LEU A 44 -26.25 -8.15 3.40
CA LEU A 44 -27.69 -8.05 3.61
C LEU A 44 -28.17 -6.61 3.35
N SER A 45 -27.90 -6.05 2.17
CA SER A 45 -28.74 -4.99 1.61
C SER A 45 -29.18 -5.41 0.21
N ASP A 46 -30.45 -5.80 0.08
CA ASP A 46 -31.14 -6.00 -1.21
C ASP A 46 -31.31 -4.67 -2.00
N SER A 47 -30.48 -3.66 -1.75
CA SER A 47 -30.64 -2.30 -2.26
C SER A 47 -29.33 -1.65 -2.71
N HIS A 48 -28.61 -2.32 -3.62
CA HIS A 48 -27.42 -1.78 -4.28
C HIS A 48 -27.58 -0.31 -4.76
N THR A 49 -28.80 0.09 -5.16
CA THR A 49 -29.08 1.45 -5.65
C THR A 49 -28.99 2.56 -4.60
N VAL A 50 -29.27 2.26 -3.33
CA VAL A 50 -29.20 3.23 -2.23
C VAL A 50 -27.75 3.38 -1.77
N ASP A 51 -27.02 2.27 -1.71
CA ASP A 51 -25.60 2.25 -1.35
C ASP A 51 -24.77 3.02 -2.40
N ASP A 52 -25.07 2.87 -3.70
CA ASP A 52 -24.39 3.63 -4.77
C ASP A 52 -24.61 5.14 -4.68
N LEU A 53 -25.83 5.59 -4.31
CA LEU A 53 -26.11 7.00 -4.09
C LEU A 53 -25.39 7.55 -2.85
N MET A 54 -25.28 6.76 -1.78
CA MET A 54 -24.52 7.13 -0.59
C MET A 54 -23.01 7.27 -0.89
N ARG A 55 -22.45 6.36 -1.69
CA ARG A 55 -21.05 6.42 -2.16
C ARG A 55 -20.77 7.68 -2.97
N MET A 56 -21.69 8.06 -3.86
CA MET A 56 -21.55 9.28 -4.67
C MET A 56 -21.42 10.55 -3.80
N VAL A 57 -21.98 10.54 -2.59
CA VAL A 57 -21.85 11.64 -1.62
C VAL A 57 -20.79 11.37 -0.53
N GLY A 58 -20.01 10.29 -0.65
CA GLY A 58 -18.91 9.94 0.26
C GLY A 58 -19.33 9.34 1.60
N ILE A 59 -20.56 8.85 1.71
CA ILE A 59 -21.08 8.20 2.93
C ILE A 59 -20.84 6.70 2.81
N SER A 60 -20.06 6.14 3.73
CA SER A 60 -19.87 4.70 3.88
C SER A 60 -21.02 4.10 4.68
N THR A 61 -21.39 2.86 4.36
CA THR A 61 -22.34 2.03 5.11
C THR A 61 -21.65 1.20 6.20
N ASN A 62 -20.31 1.22 6.28
CA ASN A 62 -19.52 0.48 7.28
C ASN A 62 -19.53 1.20 8.63
N ASP A 63 -20.36 0.71 9.55
CA ASP A 63 -20.43 1.17 10.94
C ASP A 63 -19.55 0.32 11.89
N ALA A 64 -19.16 -0.89 11.49
CA ALA A 64 -18.24 -1.77 12.21
C ALA A 64 -16.77 -1.64 11.70
N PRO A 65 -15.76 -1.76 12.59
CA PRO A 65 -14.37 -1.81 12.16
C PRO A 65 -14.11 -2.99 11.20
N PRO A 66 -13.16 -2.87 10.26
CA PRO A 66 -12.75 -3.97 9.40
C PRO A 66 -12.42 -5.26 10.17
N ILE A 67 -12.67 -6.42 9.57
CA ILE A 67 -12.30 -7.71 10.18
C ILE A 67 -10.84 -8.02 9.85
N ASP A 68 -10.39 -7.64 8.65
CA ASP A 68 -9.00 -7.86 8.24
C ASP A 68 -8.05 -6.98 9.09
N PRO A 69 -7.02 -7.57 9.72
CA PRO A 69 -6.09 -6.83 10.58
C PRO A 69 -5.25 -5.79 9.83
N VAL A 70 -5.01 -5.99 8.53
CA VAL A 70 -4.35 -5.00 7.66
C VAL A 70 -5.28 -3.80 7.46
N LEU A 71 -6.55 -4.03 7.14
CA LEU A 71 -7.52 -2.95 6.99
C LEU A 71 -7.71 -2.19 8.30
N LEU A 72 -7.77 -2.87 9.45
CA LEU A 72 -7.77 -2.22 10.77
C LEU A 72 -6.55 -1.33 11.00
N ARG A 73 -5.38 -1.74 10.50
CA ARG A 73 -4.15 -0.96 10.62
C ARG A 73 -4.13 0.25 9.70
N LEU A 74 -4.66 0.11 8.48
CA LEU A 74 -4.73 1.16 7.48
C LEU A 74 -5.87 2.15 7.74
N LEU A 75 -6.97 1.68 8.34
CA LEU A 75 -8.20 2.43 8.65
C LEU A 75 -8.46 2.40 10.16
N PRO A 76 -7.58 3.02 10.98
CA PRO A 76 -7.70 2.96 12.43
C PRO A 76 -8.92 3.73 12.94
N SER A 77 -9.49 3.27 14.06
CA SER A 77 -10.54 4.01 14.79
C SER A 77 -10.01 5.36 15.27
N ALA A 78 -10.73 6.43 14.92
CA ALA A 78 -10.37 7.80 15.33
C ALA A 78 -10.60 8.03 16.84
N TYR A 79 -11.54 7.28 17.43
CA TYR A 79 -11.94 7.41 18.83
C TYR A 79 -11.90 6.05 19.53
N LYS A 80 -11.68 6.07 20.85
CA LYS A 80 -11.78 4.87 21.70
C LYS A 80 -13.23 4.43 21.90
N ASP A 81 -14.15 5.37 21.81
CA ASP A 81 -15.59 5.12 21.91
C ASP A 81 -16.11 4.56 20.59
N ALA A 82 -16.80 3.42 20.66
CA ALA A 82 -17.20 2.66 19.48
C ALA A 82 -18.28 3.39 18.66
N GLU A 83 -19.23 4.05 19.33
CA GLU A 83 -20.32 4.79 18.69
C GLU A 83 -19.78 6.00 17.93
N GLN A 84 -18.96 6.83 18.59
CA GLN A 84 -18.29 7.96 17.93
C GLN A 84 -17.36 7.51 16.81
N SER A 85 -16.65 6.38 16.97
CA SER A 85 -15.81 5.86 15.89
C SER A 85 -16.64 5.35 14.70
N ALA A 86 -17.82 4.78 14.93
CA ALA A 86 -18.71 4.32 13.87
C ALA A 86 -19.26 5.51 13.06
N GLU A 87 -19.73 6.56 13.74
CA GLU A 87 -20.20 7.79 13.08
C GLU A 87 -19.07 8.45 12.27
N PHE A 88 -17.87 8.53 12.83
CA PHE A 88 -16.72 9.08 12.13
C PHE A 88 -16.35 8.26 10.87
N ARG A 89 -16.33 6.92 10.97
CA ARG A 89 -16.04 6.04 9.82
C ARG A 89 -17.06 6.22 8.71
N ARG A 90 -18.35 6.30 9.07
CA ARG A 90 -19.46 6.56 8.12
C ARG A 90 -19.20 7.75 7.19
N TYR A 91 -18.57 8.81 7.68
CA TYR A 91 -18.36 10.04 6.91
C TYR A 91 -16.95 10.20 6.31
N THR A 92 -15.98 9.39 6.74
CA THR A 92 -14.56 9.64 6.40
C THR A 92 -13.84 8.43 5.79
N GLU A 93 -14.30 7.21 6.08
CA GLU A 93 -13.60 6.00 5.66
C GLU A 93 -13.54 5.87 4.14
N HIS A 94 -14.66 6.19 3.45
CA HIS A 94 -14.70 6.17 1.99
C HIS A 94 -13.63 7.09 1.38
N GLY A 95 -13.56 8.35 1.83
CA GLY A 95 -12.56 9.30 1.34
C GLY A 95 -11.12 8.87 1.69
N LEU A 96 -10.92 8.23 2.84
CA LEU A 96 -9.62 7.68 3.22
C LEU A 96 -9.21 6.50 2.34
N ARG A 97 -10.13 5.57 2.06
CA ARG A 97 -9.92 4.44 1.14
C ARG A 97 -9.54 4.94 -0.25
N GLU A 98 -10.33 5.85 -0.82
CA GLU A 98 -10.06 6.43 -2.14
C GLU A 98 -8.69 7.10 -2.21
N LYS A 99 -8.32 7.90 -1.19
CA LYS A 99 -7.00 8.52 -1.14
C LYS A 99 -5.86 7.51 -1.11
N LYS A 100 -5.99 6.45 -0.31
CA LYS A 100 -4.98 5.39 -0.21
C LYS A 100 -4.87 4.57 -1.50
N ARG A 101 -6.00 4.27 -2.14
CA ARG A 101 -6.05 3.64 -3.46
C ARG A 101 -5.37 4.49 -4.52
N ALA A 102 -5.64 5.79 -4.55
CA ALA A 102 -5.00 6.72 -5.48
C ALA A 102 -3.47 6.71 -5.30
N ASN A 103 -2.96 6.75 -4.06
CA ASN A 103 -1.52 6.67 -3.81
C ASN A 103 -0.88 5.38 -4.34
N ALA A 104 -1.53 4.23 -4.14
CA ALA A 104 -1.06 2.96 -4.67
C ALA A 104 -1.15 2.91 -6.20
N MET A 105 -2.20 3.48 -6.79
CA MET A 105 -2.38 3.59 -8.23
C MET A 105 -1.27 4.43 -8.88
N THR A 106 -0.88 5.55 -8.27
CA THR A 106 0.25 6.37 -8.74
C THR A 106 1.54 5.55 -8.87
N ILE A 107 1.85 4.71 -7.88
CA ILE A 107 3.04 3.84 -7.91
C ILE A 107 2.92 2.81 -9.04
N ARG A 108 1.74 2.17 -9.14
CA ARG A 108 1.45 1.14 -10.13
C ARG A 108 1.58 1.68 -11.56
N GLU A 109 0.86 2.74 -11.88
CA GLU A 109 0.83 3.35 -13.22
C GLU A 109 2.22 3.84 -13.64
N ALA A 110 3.01 4.39 -12.72
CA ALA A 110 4.36 4.86 -13.00
C ALA A 110 5.36 3.74 -13.33
N LEU A 111 5.05 2.49 -12.94
CA LEU A 111 5.92 1.32 -13.13
C LEU A 111 5.41 0.35 -14.20
N MET A 112 4.14 0.45 -14.60
CA MET A 112 3.58 -0.38 -15.66
C MET A 112 4.23 -0.06 -17.01
N PRO A 113 4.58 -1.10 -17.80
CA PRO A 113 4.94 -0.93 -19.20
C PRO A 113 3.82 -0.22 -19.95
N GLN A 114 4.19 0.67 -20.86
CA GLN A 114 3.27 1.36 -21.75
C GLN A 114 2.94 0.54 -23.01
N ASP A 115 3.23 -0.76 -22.97
CA ASP A 115 2.95 -1.69 -24.07
C ASP A 115 1.54 -2.26 -23.90
N GLU A 116 0.70 -2.16 -24.94
CA GLU A 116 -0.74 -2.52 -24.87
C GLU A 116 -0.98 -4.02 -24.60
N ASP A 117 0.02 -4.87 -24.86
CA ASP A 117 -0.07 -6.33 -24.72
C ASP A 117 0.48 -6.86 -23.37
N TRP A 118 0.90 -5.99 -22.45
CA TRP A 118 1.47 -6.42 -21.16
C TRP A 118 0.39 -6.73 -20.12
N ASP A 119 0.41 -7.96 -19.60
CA ASP A 119 -0.37 -8.41 -18.44
C ASP A 119 0.51 -8.53 -17.20
N ASN A 120 -0.07 -8.37 -16.00
CA ASN A 120 0.66 -8.37 -14.75
C ASN A 120 1.26 -9.74 -14.39
N ASP A 121 0.77 -10.85 -14.98
CA ASP A 121 1.40 -12.17 -14.85
C ASP A 121 2.61 -12.36 -15.80
N SER A 122 2.84 -11.42 -16.73
CA SER A 122 3.93 -11.51 -17.69
C SER A 122 5.23 -10.90 -17.14
N PRO A 123 6.35 -11.65 -17.17
CA PRO A 123 7.65 -11.10 -16.80
C PRO A 123 7.97 -9.86 -17.64
N LEU A 124 8.46 -8.82 -16.98
CA LEU A 124 9.00 -7.64 -17.65
C LEU A 124 10.26 -8.04 -18.42
N ASP A 125 10.20 -8.05 -19.76
CA ASP A 125 11.32 -8.43 -20.64
C ASP A 125 12.32 -7.27 -20.87
N VAL A 126 12.52 -6.47 -19.82
CA VAL A 126 13.53 -5.41 -19.76
C VAL A 126 14.47 -5.70 -18.60
N ALA A 127 15.72 -5.24 -18.65
CA ALA A 127 16.64 -5.45 -17.53
C ALA A 127 16.31 -4.53 -16.35
N HIS A 128 15.92 -3.29 -16.65
CA HIS A 128 15.62 -2.26 -15.67
C HIS A 128 14.49 -1.36 -16.20
N ILE A 129 13.67 -0.86 -15.28
CA ILE A 129 12.66 0.17 -15.51
C ILE A 129 13.17 1.45 -14.87
N THR A 130 13.18 2.55 -15.64
CA THR A 130 13.46 3.88 -15.11
C THR A 130 12.24 4.74 -15.31
N THR A 131 11.71 5.29 -14.22
CA THR A 131 10.58 6.21 -14.25
C THR A 131 10.92 7.50 -13.52
N VAL A 132 10.36 8.60 -13.99
CA VAL A 132 10.47 9.92 -13.37
C VAL A 132 9.21 10.15 -12.56
N ILE A 133 9.35 10.51 -11.30
CA ILE A 133 8.21 10.90 -10.46
C ILE A 133 7.70 12.24 -10.97
N GLU A 134 6.41 12.30 -11.27
CA GLU A 134 5.75 13.54 -11.63
C GLU A 134 5.74 14.53 -10.46
N VAL A 135 5.81 15.82 -10.77
CA VAL A 135 5.88 16.87 -9.75
C VAL A 135 4.61 16.85 -8.90
N GLY A 136 4.76 16.64 -7.59
CA GLY A 136 3.64 16.55 -6.64
C GLY A 136 3.27 15.12 -6.23
N ASP A 137 3.76 14.10 -6.95
CA ASP A 137 3.48 12.68 -6.64
C ASP A 137 4.42 12.10 -5.59
N GLU A 138 5.43 12.84 -5.13
CA GLU A 138 6.41 12.36 -4.17
C GLU A 138 5.74 11.94 -2.85
N ILE A 139 4.73 12.70 -2.42
CA ILE A 139 3.93 12.38 -1.23
C ILE A 139 3.04 11.16 -1.47
N SER A 140 2.48 11.00 -2.66
CA SER A 140 1.68 9.83 -3.04
C SER A 140 2.53 8.56 -3.01
N TRP A 141 3.76 8.62 -3.55
CA TRP A 141 4.73 7.53 -3.47
C TRP A 141 5.11 7.19 -2.03
N LEU A 142 5.44 8.19 -1.20
CA LEU A 142 5.75 7.98 0.21
C LEU A 142 4.57 7.34 0.97
N ALA A 143 3.36 7.84 0.73
CA ALA A 143 2.15 7.34 1.39
C ALA A 143 1.80 5.92 0.94
N GLY A 144 1.88 5.63 -0.36
CA GLY A 144 1.64 4.29 -0.91
C GLY A 144 2.66 3.26 -0.43
N MET A 145 3.96 3.59 -0.46
CA MET A 145 5.01 2.72 0.10
C MET A 145 4.82 2.48 1.60
N ASN A 146 4.41 3.51 2.35
CA ASN A 146 4.10 3.36 3.77
C ASN A 146 2.91 2.43 4.00
N ASP A 147 1.85 2.52 3.19
CA ASP A 147 0.67 1.66 3.32
C ASP A 147 1.00 0.19 3.00
N ILE A 148 1.80 -0.06 1.94
CA ILE A 148 2.35 -1.40 1.66
C ILE A 148 3.17 -1.90 2.86
N ARG A 149 4.05 -1.05 3.40
CA ARG A 149 4.90 -1.42 4.53
C ARG A 149 4.09 -1.73 5.78
N LEU A 150 3.01 -1.00 6.06
CA LEU A 150 2.10 -1.29 7.17
C LEU A 150 1.38 -2.62 6.97
N ALA A 151 0.91 -2.92 5.76
CA ALA A 151 0.29 -4.20 5.44
C ALA A 151 1.23 -5.38 5.66
N LEU A 152 2.46 -5.27 5.15
CA LEU A 152 3.50 -6.26 5.39
C LEU A 152 3.83 -6.39 6.88
N ALA A 153 3.94 -5.28 7.62
CA ALA A 153 4.21 -5.32 9.06
C ALA A 153 3.15 -6.13 9.83
N VAL A 154 1.87 -5.98 9.49
CA VAL A 154 0.77 -6.74 10.12
C VAL A 154 0.92 -8.23 9.82
N ARG A 155 1.12 -8.61 8.55
CA ARG A 155 1.27 -10.01 8.13
C ARG A 155 2.53 -10.67 8.72
N LEU A 156 3.57 -9.88 8.98
CA LEU A 156 4.82 -10.31 9.60
C LEU A 156 4.80 -10.25 11.14
N GLU A 157 3.70 -9.79 11.73
CA GLU A 157 3.51 -9.53 13.16
C GLU A 157 4.57 -8.59 13.76
N ILE A 158 5.06 -7.63 12.97
CA ILE A 158 6.04 -6.64 13.39
C ILE A 158 5.35 -5.57 14.24
N GLY A 159 5.85 -5.34 15.45
CA GLY A 159 5.37 -4.28 16.34
C GLY A 159 4.04 -4.60 17.06
N VAL A 160 3.60 -5.86 17.02
CA VAL A 160 2.41 -6.35 17.75
C VAL A 160 2.71 -6.57 19.24
N GLU A 161 3.93 -6.98 19.58
CA GLU A 161 4.35 -7.15 20.97
C GLU A 161 5.16 -5.95 21.46
N LYS A 162 4.93 -5.53 22.72
CA LYS A 162 5.67 -4.43 23.37
C LYS A 162 7.18 -4.70 23.45
N ASP A 163 7.58 -5.97 23.45
CA ASP A 163 8.96 -6.44 23.52
C ASP A 163 9.43 -7.07 22.20
N ALA A 164 8.69 -6.85 21.10
CA ALA A 164 9.09 -7.37 19.79
C ALA A 164 10.48 -6.85 19.42
N LYS A 165 11.38 -7.79 19.10
CA LYS A 165 12.70 -7.46 18.56
C LYS A 165 12.54 -6.60 17.29
N PRO A 166 13.45 -5.64 17.04
CA PRO A 166 13.45 -4.89 15.80
C PRO A 166 13.38 -5.84 14.59
N ALA A 167 12.62 -5.47 13.56
CA ALA A 167 12.41 -6.31 12.38
C ALA A 167 13.73 -6.79 11.74
N HIS A 168 14.79 -5.97 11.80
CA HIS A 168 16.11 -6.33 11.30
C HIS A 168 16.75 -7.50 12.09
N GLU A 169 16.60 -7.51 13.42
CA GLU A 169 17.19 -8.54 14.27
C GLU A 169 16.48 -9.88 14.03
N LYS A 170 15.15 -9.86 13.86
CA LYS A 170 14.39 -11.06 13.48
C LYS A 170 14.85 -11.59 12.12
N TYR A 171 15.02 -10.72 11.12
CA TYR A 171 15.51 -11.09 9.79
C TYR A 171 16.91 -11.72 9.80
N GLU A 172 17.85 -11.16 10.56
CA GLU A 172 19.22 -11.69 10.68
C GLU A 172 19.27 -13.09 11.30
N LEU A 173 18.33 -13.40 12.19
CA LEU A 173 18.22 -14.69 12.85
C LEU A 173 17.48 -15.75 12.02
N MET A 174 16.89 -15.38 10.88
CA MET A 174 16.13 -16.30 10.02
C MET A 174 17.04 -17.18 9.16
N VAL A 175 16.73 -18.47 9.14
CA VAL A 175 17.36 -19.46 8.26
C VAL A 175 17.03 -19.12 6.81
N GLU A 176 17.97 -19.33 5.90
CA GLU A 176 17.82 -18.96 4.49
C GLU A 176 16.70 -19.73 3.76
N SER A 177 16.33 -20.92 4.25
CA SER A 177 15.23 -21.72 3.72
C SER A 177 13.85 -21.27 4.21
N ASP A 178 13.75 -20.30 5.13
CA ASP A 178 12.46 -19.81 5.64
C ASP A 178 11.74 -18.98 4.55
N PRO A 179 10.55 -19.40 4.07
CA PRO A 179 9.79 -18.67 3.07
C PRO A 179 9.49 -17.22 3.47
N MET A 180 9.34 -16.96 4.78
CA MET A 180 9.03 -15.65 5.32
C MET A 180 10.22 -14.69 5.23
N LYS A 181 11.45 -15.20 5.08
CA LYS A 181 12.66 -14.38 4.95
C LYS A 181 12.59 -13.46 3.73
N ALA A 182 12.03 -13.95 2.62
CA ALA A 182 11.80 -13.15 1.42
C ALA A 182 10.85 -11.97 1.70
N VAL A 183 9.77 -12.21 2.44
CA VAL A 183 8.79 -11.17 2.79
C VAL A 183 9.41 -10.11 3.72
N TYR A 184 10.25 -10.52 4.67
CA TYR A 184 11.05 -9.59 5.49
C TYR A 184 12.03 -8.77 4.65
N ALA A 185 12.69 -9.38 3.66
CA ALA A 185 13.61 -8.69 2.76
C ALA A 185 12.86 -7.61 1.95
N VAL A 186 11.67 -7.91 1.45
CA VAL A 186 10.79 -6.95 0.76
C VAL A 186 10.38 -5.82 1.70
N TYR A 187 9.96 -6.12 2.93
CA TYR A 187 9.63 -5.11 3.95
C TYR A 187 10.79 -4.15 4.22
N ALA A 188 12.00 -4.69 4.40
CA ALA A 188 13.21 -3.90 4.63
C ALA A 188 13.58 -3.05 3.40
N TRP A 189 13.49 -3.63 2.20
CA TRP A 189 13.76 -2.96 0.94
C TRP A 189 12.83 -1.77 0.69
N ILE A 190 11.52 -1.92 0.93
CA ILE A 190 10.57 -0.80 0.84
C ILE A 190 10.90 0.30 1.86
N GLY A 191 11.29 -0.09 3.08
CA GLY A 191 11.74 0.88 4.08
C GLY A 191 12.95 1.69 3.63
N TRP A 192 13.92 1.03 3.00
CA TRP A 192 15.09 1.70 2.43
C TRP A 192 14.73 2.57 1.21
N LEU A 193 13.83 2.13 0.34
CA LEU A 193 13.31 2.95 -0.77
C LEU A 193 12.67 4.24 -0.26
N GLN A 194 11.81 4.14 0.75
CA GLN A 194 11.15 5.29 1.36
C GLN A 194 12.17 6.26 1.98
N GLU A 195 13.21 5.76 2.66
CA GLU A 195 14.30 6.59 3.18
C GLU A 195 15.08 7.28 2.05
N SER A 196 15.32 6.58 0.94
CA SER A 196 16.02 7.16 -0.20
C SER A 196 15.24 8.29 -0.87
N LEU A 197 13.91 8.20 -0.96
CA LEU A 197 13.05 9.28 -1.44
C LEU A 197 13.07 10.48 -0.49
N LEU A 198 12.92 10.23 0.82
CA LEU A 198 12.94 11.28 1.84
C LEU A 198 14.25 12.10 1.85
N LYS A 199 15.39 11.51 1.50
CA LYS A 199 16.67 12.21 1.42
C LYS A 199 16.75 13.22 0.27
N LEU A 200 15.84 13.15 -0.69
CA LEU A 200 15.84 14.01 -1.88
C LEU A 200 14.83 15.16 -1.80
N LEU A 201 13.88 15.07 -0.87
CA LEU A 201 12.90 16.11 -0.53
C LEU A 201 13.52 17.15 0.41
#